data_AF-A0A1M5ER84-F1
#
_entry.id   AF-A0A1M5ER84-F1
#
_cell.length_a   1.000
_cell.length_b   1.000
_cell.length_c   1.000
_cell.angle_alpha   90.00
_cell.angle_beta   90.00
_cell.angle_gamma   90.00
#
_symmetry.space_group_name_H-M   'P 1'
#
loop_
_entity.id
_entity.type
_entity.pdbx_description
1 polymer ?
#
loop_
_entity_poly.entity_id
_entity_poly.type
_entity_poly.pdbx_seq_one_letter_code
_entity_poly.pdbx_strand_id
1 'polypeptide(L)'
;MDKIIFDELYGIQAVDIDGEKVVYRIEELNSYLPCVNFLILYDIQLDEIRSKGEKEVSFIKQRVRDTFQNILTDQFLFIVLNNDRTLLFMGFGKNKDEEQLYKKSLEEIFKKLQDKINNVNSHLKLSAGVSSLFKKGTVFKRAYQEAYTAKEMGRKICKKEGIFFYDDLGIYKFLRIPDKEEVLQDKDICCIYEYDREHNANLIDTLEAFMDSNGRIKETARKVFAHPNTVKYRLSKIRELAGEDILRNEDKRLYYYVMVKAIKLISD
;
A
#
# COMPACT_ATOMS: atom_id res chain seq x y z
N MET A 1 -28.17 -13.85 -0.76
CA MET A 1 -28.06 -12.50 -0.18
C MET A 1 -27.98 -11.57 -1.37
N ASP A 2 -28.98 -10.73 -1.57
CA ASP A 2 -29.06 -9.90 -2.77
C ASP A 2 -27.92 -8.89 -2.75
N LYS A 3 -27.24 -8.75 -3.90
CA LYS A 3 -26.10 -7.85 -4.07
C LYS A 3 -26.62 -6.43 -4.18
N ILE A 4 -25.96 -5.50 -3.52
CA ILE A 4 -26.37 -4.10 -3.52
C ILE A 4 -25.32 -3.29 -4.25
N ILE A 5 -25.64 -2.89 -5.48
CA ILE A 5 -24.89 -1.84 -6.17
C ILE A 5 -25.36 -0.51 -5.56
N PHE A 6 -24.45 0.24 -4.94
CA PHE A 6 -24.82 1.40 -4.13
C PHE A 6 -25.49 2.52 -4.96
N ASP A 7 -25.18 2.60 -6.27
CA ASP A 7 -25.83 3.52 -7.21
C ASP A 7 -27.36 3.27 -7.29
N GLU A 8 -27.81 2.03 -7.12
CA GLU A 8 -29.22 1.64 -7.29
C GLU A 8 -30.08 1.85 -6.03
N LEU A 9 -29.47 1.82 -4.83
CA LEU A 9 -30.23 1.79 -3.58
C LEU A 9 -30.49 3.16 -2.93
N TYR A 10 -29.73 4.20 -3.31
CA TYR A 10 -29.86 5.52 -2.66
C TYR A 10 -29.78 6.73 -3.60
N GLY A 11 -29.84 6.54 -4.93
CA GLY A 11 -29.94 7.65 -5.88
C GLY A 11 -28.77 8.65 -5.83
N ILE A 12 -27.60 8.19 -5.38
CA ILE A 12 -26.42 9.04 -5.22
C ILE A 12 -25.73 9.11 -6.59
N GLN A 13 -25.73 10.27 -7.22
CA GLN A 13 -24.85 10.51 -8.36
C GLN A 13 -23.39 10.45 -7.85
N ALA A 14 -22.56 9.65 -8.52
CA ALA A 14 -21.16 9.36 -8.19
C ALA A 14 -20.24 10.59 -8.01
N VAL A 15 -20.74 11.81 -8.19
CA VAL A 15 -20.00 13.06 -8.30
C VAL A 15 -19.68 13.69 -6.93
N ASP A 16 -20.43 13.39 -5.86
CA ASP A 16 -20.36 14.12 -4.57
C ASP A 16 -19.89 13.28 -3.36
N ILE A 17 -19.19 12.19 -3.63
CA ILE A 17 -18.92 11.17 -2.64
C ILE A 17 -17.55 11.38 -1.96
N ASP A 18 -17.52 12.14 -0.87
CA ASP A 18 -16.41 12.07 0.10
C ASP A 18 -16.40 10.67 0.74
N GLY A 19 -15.24 10.01 0.78
CA GLY A 19 -15.08 8.66 1.32
C GLY A 19 -15.60 8.55 2.76
N GLU A 20 -15.49 9.62 3.56
CA GLU A 20 -16.08 9.67 4.90
C GLU A 20 -17.62 9.66 4.90
N LYS A 21 -18.27 10.31 3.93
CA LYS A 21 -19.74 10.31 3.80
C LYS A 21 -20.30 8.94 3.39
N VAL A 22 -19.55 8.18 2.58
CA VAL A 22 -19.90 6.78 2.23
C VAL A 22 -19.89 5.91 3.47
N VAL A 23 -18.82 6.03 4.26
CA VAL A 23 -18.59 5.25 5.48
C VAL A 23 -19.79 5.36 6.42
N TYR A 24 -20.31 6.56 6.67
CA TYR A 24 -21.49 6.75 7.52
C TYR A 24 -22.78 6.13 6.96
N ARG A 25 -22.97 6.13 5.63
CA ARG A 25 -24.16 5.50 5.02
C ARG A 25 -24.06 3.97 4.99
N ILE A 26 -22.85 3.41 4.87
CA ILE A 26 -22.66 1.96 4.98
C ILE A 26 -22.90 1.48 6.43
N GLU A 27 -22.63 2.31 7.44
CA GLU A 27 -22.96 1.99 8.84
C GLU A 27 -24.46 1.73 9.05
N GLU A 28 -25.33 2.40 8.31
CA GLU A 28 -26.79 2.14 8.32
C GLU A 28 -27.15 0.75 7.77
N LEU A 29 -26.29 0.20 6.90
CA LEU A 29 -26.43 -1.12 6.28
C LEU A 29 -25.70 -2.23 7.05
N ASN A 30 -25.09 -1.91 8.20
CA ASN A 30 -24.34 -2.86 9.03
C ASN A 30 -25.18 -4.10 9.42
N SER A 31 -26.51 -4.01 9.40
CA SER A 31 -27.42 -5.13 9.63
C SER A 31 -27.28 -6.26 8.59
N TYR A 32 -26.94 -5.93 7.34
CA TYR A 32 -26.88 -6.84 6.18
C TYR A 32 -25.49 -7.45 5.95
N LEU A 33 -24.49 -7.05 6.73
CA LEU A 33 -23.13 -7.54 6.57
C LEU A 33 -22.93 -8.96 7.12
N PRO A 34 -22.13 -9.79 6.44
CA PRO A 34 -21.54 -10.99 7.01
C PRO A 34 -20.80 -10.70 8.33
N CYS A 35 -20.57 -11.75 9.12
CA CYS A 35 -19.95 -11.59 10.44
C CYS A 35 -18.50 -11.07 10.38
N VAL A 36 -17.81 -11.32 9.27
CA VAL A 36 -16.39 -11.03 9.07
C VAL A 36 -16.24 -10.37 7.71
N ASN A 37 -15.55 -9.23 7.66
CA ASN A 37 -15.49 -8.40 6.46
C ASN A 37 -14.11 -7.75 6.28
N PHE A 38 -13.85 -7.33 5.04
CA PHE A 38 -12.75 -6.49 4.64
C PHE A 38 -13.25 -5.35 3.76
N LEU A 39 -12.50 -4.26 3.80
CA LEU A 39 -12.68 -3.14 2.90
C LEU A 39 -11.48 -3.06 1.96
N ILE A 40 -11.74 -2.87 0.68
CA ILE A 40 -10.72 -2.76 -0.35
C ILE A 40 -10.89 -1.41 -1.03
N LEU A 41 -9.81 -0.63 -1.05
CA LEU A 41 -9.76 0.64 -1.73
C LEU A 41 -8.88 0.50 -2.98
N TYR A 42 -9.50 0.52 -4.14
CA TYR A 42 -8.82 0.60 -5.43
C TYR A 42 -8.65 2.06 -5.84
N ASP A 43 -7.50 2.35 -6.42
CA ASP A 43 -7.14 3.65 -6.96
C ASP A 43 -6.53 3.43 -8.34
N ILE A 44 -7.09 4.11 -9.33
CA ILE A 44 -6.64 4.04 -10.71
C ILE A 44 -5.84 5.30 -10.97
N GLN A 45 -4.57 5.12 -11.35
CA GLN A 45 -3.71 6.22 -11.72
C GLN A 45 -3.53 6.30 -13.23
N LEU A 46 -3.59 7.54 -13.69
CA LEU A 46 -3.46 7.96 -15.07
C LEU A 46 -2.11 8.66 -15.22
N ASP A 47 -1.06 7.89 -15.45
CA ASP A 47 0.21 8.47 -15.86
C ASP A 47 0.04 8.96 -17.31
N GLU A 48 0.11 10.28 -17.50
CA GLU A 48 0.15 10.95 -18.81
C GLU A 48 -1.14 10.99 -19.67
N ILE A 49 -2.31 11.34 -19.08
CA ILE A 49 -3.50 11.75 -19.89
C ILE A 49 -3.74 13.26 -19.88
N ARG A 50 -2.95 14.06 -19.14
CA ARG A 50 -3.14 15.53 -19.06
C ARG A 50 -3.08 16.26 -20.41
N SER A 51 -2.53 15.63 -21.46
CA SER A 51 -2.50 16.15 -22.84
C SER A 51 -3.71 15.75 -23.71
N LYS A 52 -4.59 14.87 -23.22
CA LYS A 52 -5.76 14.35 -23.95
C LYS A 52 -7.03 15.08 -23.51
N GLY A 53 -7.95 15.30 -24.45
CA GLY A 53 -9.19 16.05 -24.20
C GLY A 53 -10.12 15.37 -23.20
N GLU A 54 -10.92 16.17 -22.47
CA GLU A 54 -11.85 15.73 -21.41
C GLU A 54 -12.77 14.56 -21.82
N LYS A 55 -13.17 14.51 -23.10
CA LYS A 55 -14.02 13.43 -23.64
C LYS A 55 -13.32 12.07 -23.64
N GLU A 56 -12.02 12.04 -23.93
CA GLU A 56 -11.24 10.80 -23.97
C GLU A 56 -11.00 10.26 -22.55
N VAL A 57 -10.70 11.16 -21.60
CA VAL A 57 -10.62 10.84 -20.16
C VAL A 57 -11.92 10.21 -19.68
N SER A 58 -13.06 10.85 -19.99
CA SER A 58 -14.38 10.38 -19.57
C SER A 58 -14.71 8.98 -20.13
N PHE A 59 -14.38 8.73 -21.40
CA PHE A 59 -14.58 7.43 -22.04
C PHE A 59 -13.74 6.32 -21.39
N ILE A 60 -12.48 6.61 -21.07
CA ILE A 60 -11.60 5.68 -20.37
C ILE A 60 -12.17 5.35 -18.98
N LYS A 61 -12.58 6.36 -18.22
CA LYS A 61 -13.20 6.19 -16.89
C LYS A 61 -14.44 5.29 -16.96
N GLN A 62 -15.29 5.47 -17.98
CA GLN A 62 -16.47 4.63 -18.17
C GLN A 62 -16.09 3.17 -18.44
N ARG A 63 -15.15 2.89 -19.36
CA ARG A 63 -14.71 1.52 -19.65
C ARG A 63 -14.10 0.82 -18.44
N VAL A 64 -13.35 1.56 -17.62
CA VAL A 64 -12.81 1.02 -16.38
C VAL A 64 -13.94 0.70 -15.41
N ARG A 65 -14.93 1.58 -15.24
CA ARG A 65 -16.13 1.33 -14.43
C ARG A 65 -16.85 0.05 -14.87
N ASP A 66 -17.10 -0.10 -16.17
CA ASP A 66 -17.74 -1.29 -16.73
C ASP A 66 -16.90 -2.55 -16.49
N THR A 67 -15.57 -2.44 -16.55
CA THR A 67 -14.65 -3.56 -16.27
C THR A 67 -14.74 -4.01 -14.81
N PHE A 68 -14.77 -3.06 -13.87
CA PHE A 68 -14.98 -3.32 -12.45
C PHE A 68 -16.33 -4.01 -12.23
N GLN A 69 -17.42 -3.46 -12.77
CA GLN A 69 -18.74 -4.09 -12.65
C GLN A 69 -18.73 -5.52 -13.22
N ASN A 70 -18.25 -5.73 -14.45
CA ASN A 70 -18.25 -7.06 -15.06
C ASN A 70 -17.45 -8.13 -14.31
N ILE A 71 -16.36 -7.75 -13.63
CA ILE A 71 -15.55 -8.73 -12.87
C ILE A 71 -16.10 -8.94 -11.46
N LEU A 72 -16.62 -7.89 -10.83
CA LEU A 72 -16.84 -7.86 -9.39
C LEU A 72 -18.31 -8.09 -9.02
N THR A 73 -19.25 -7.88 -9.94
CA THR A 73 -20.69 -8.06 -9.64
C THR A 73 -21.00 -9.45 -9.11
N ASP A 74 -20.21 -10.50 -9.39
CA ASP A 74 -20.47 -11.83 -8.84
C ASP A 74 -19.84 -12.16 -7.49
N GLN A 75 -18.91 -11.34 -7.02
CA GLN A 75 -18.00 -11.73 -5.94
C GLN A 75 -18.10 -10.85 -4.70
N PHE A 76 -18.76 -9.69 -4.80
CA PHE A 76 -18.75 -8.66 -3.75
C PHE A 76 -20.16 -8.30 -3.29
N LEU A 77 -20.26 -7.87 -2.04
CA LEU A 77 -21.53 -7.52 -1.40
C LEU A 77 -21.94 -6.07 -1.71
N PHE A 78 -20.96 -5.16 -1.73
CA PHE A 78 -21.16 -3.75 -2.10
C PHE A 78 -20.00 -3.19 -2.92
N ILE A 79 -20.33 -2.31 -3.87
CA ILE A 79 -19.38 -1.60 -4.72
C ILE A 79 -19.80 -0.12 -4.77
N VAL A 80 -18.87 0.78 -4.45
CA VAL A 80 -19.05 2.23 -4.58
C VAL A 80 -17.97 2.77 -5.54
N LEU A 81 -18.41 3.41 -6.62
CA LEU A 81 -17.54 3.87 -7.71
C LEU A 81 -17.58 5.40 -7.78
N ASN A 82 -16.52 6.09 -7.31
CA ASN A 82 -16.39 7.54 -7.43
C ASN A 82 -15.16 7.91 -8.28
N ASN A 83 -15.39 8.56 -9.43
CA ASN A 83 -14.47 9.25 -10.35
C ASN A 83 -13.08 8.64 -10.66
N ASP A 84 -12.25 8.29 -9.68
CA ASP A 84 -10.92 7.65 -9.80
C ASP A 84 -10.61 6.63 -8.68
N ARG A 85 -11.48 6.55 -7.65
CA ARG A 85 -11.37 5.64 -6.51
C ARG A 85 -12.57 4.71 -6.47
N THR A 86 -12.27 3.43 -6.34
CA THR A 86 -13.30 2.40 -6.20
C THR A 86 -13.20 1.79 -4.81
N LEU A 87 -14.26 1.97 -4.02
CA LEU A 87 -14.38 1.35 -2.72
C LEU A 87 -15.19 0.06 -2.88
N LEU A 88 -14.56 -1.07 -2.60
CA LEU A 88 -15.21 -2.37 -2.57
C LEU A 88 -15.35 -2.87 -1.15
N PHE A 89 -16.50 -3.46 -0.87
CA PHE A 89 -16.75 -4.14 0.38
C PHE A 89 -16.94 -5.62 0.14
N MET A 90 -16.29 -6.44 0.96
CA MET A 90 -16.34 -7.88 0.87
C MET A 90 -16.58 -8.49 2.24
N GLY A 91 -17.62 -9.32 2.35
CA GLY A 91 -17.95 -10.04 3.57
C GLY A 91 -17.88 -11.55 3.37
N PHE A 92 -17.37 -12.26 4.37
CA PHE A 92 -17.03 -13.68 4.31
C PHE A 92 -17.43 -14.48 5.56
N GLY A 93 -17.21 -15.79 5.48
CA GLY A 93 -17.38 -16.79 6.54
C GLY A 93 -16.39 -16.64 7.71
N LYS A 94 -16.49 -17.56 8.68
CA LYS A 94 -16.07 -17.34 10.08
C LYS A 94 -14.60 -17.68 10.43
N ASN A 95 -13.74 -18.18 9.53
CA ASN A 95 -12.52 -18.91 9.98
C ASN A 95 -11.16 -18.34 9.52
N LYS A 96 -10.10 -18.51 10.33
CA LYS A 96 -8.74 -18.00 10.06
C LYS A 96 -8.03 -18.68 8.88
N ASP A 97 -8.26 -19.97 8.65
CA ASP A 97 -7.71 -20.67 7.47
C ASP A 97 -8.22 -20.04 6.15
N GLU A 98 -9.36 -19.36 6.21
CA GLU A 98 -9.93 -18.64 5.07
C GLU A 98 -9.15 -17.35 4.76
N GLU A 99 -8.45 -16.74 5.72
CA GLU A 99 -7.73 -15.46 5.52
C GLU A 99 -6.65 -15.57 4.42
N GLN A 100 -5.78 -16.59 4.51
CA GLN A 100 -4.72 -16.80 3.53
C GLN A 100 -5.29 -17.16 2.15
N LEU A 101 -6.37 -17.92 2.11
CA LEU A 101 -7.11 -18.25 0.89
C LEU A 101 -7.73 -17.00 0.25
N TYR A 102 -8.23 -16.06 1.06
CA TYR A 102 -8.80 -14.81 0.58
C TYR A 102 -7.75 -13.84 0.05
N LYS A 103 -6.60 -13.69 0.73
CA LYS A 103 -5.50 -12.85 0.21
C LYS A 103 -5.12 -13.30 -1.20
N LYS A 104 -4.92 -14.60 -1.40
CA LYS A 104 -4.62 -15.18 -2.72
C LYS A 104 -5.74 -14.95 -3.74
N SER A 105 -7.00 -15.14 -3.34
CA SER A 105 -8.15 -14.89 -4.22
C SER A 105 -8.24 -13.43 -4.66
N LEU A 106 -7.98 -12.50 -3.73
CA LEU A 106 -7.94 -11.06 -4.00
C LEU A 106 -6.78 -10.68 -4.93
N GLU A 107 -5.60 -11.27 -4.75
CA GLU A 107 -4.47 -11.12 -5.67
C GLU A 107 -4.81 -11.59 -7.08
N GLU A 108 -5.51 -12.72 -7.22
CA GLU A 108 -5.96 -13.23 -8.53
C GLU A 108 -7.00 -12.32 -9.19
N ILE A 109 -7.96 -11.78 -8.41
CA ILE A 109 -8.94 -10.80 -8.91
C ILE A 109 -8.24 -9.51 -9.33
N PHE A 110 -7.33 -9.01 -8.49
CA PHE A 110 -6.54 -7.82 -8.77
C PHE A 110 -5.75 -7.98 -10.07
N LYS A 111 -5.09 -9.13 -10.27
CA LYS A 111 -4.37 -9.44 -11.50
C LYS A 111 -5.29 -9.40 -12.72
N LYS A 112 -6.45 -10.04 -12.65
CA LYS A 112 -7.46 -10.02 -13.73
C LYS A 112 -7.94 -8.60 -14.04
N LEU A 113 -8.18 -7.78 -13.01
CA LEU A 113 -8.54 -6.38 -13.17
C LEU A 113 -7.42 -5.59 -13.85
N GLN A 114 -6.19 -5.70 -13.35
CA GLN A 114 -5.02 -5.02 -13.92
C GLN A 114 -4.81 -5.40 -15.40
N ASP A 115 -4.94 -6.68 -15.75
CA ASP A 115 -4.79 -7.15 -17.14
C ASP A 115 -5.87 -6.56 -18.05
N LYS A 116 -7.14 -6.51 -17.62
CA LYS A 116 -8.21 -5.89 -18.41
C LYS A 116 -8.07 -4.37 -18.51
N ILE A 117 -7.64 -3.71 -17.44
CA ILE A 117 -7.41 -2.26 -17.43
C ILE A 117 -6.24 -1.90 -18.36
N ASN A 118 -5.16 -2.69 -18.36
CA ASN A 118 -4.04 -2.53 -19.29
C ASN A 118 -4.50 -2.64 -20.76
N ASN A 119 -5.46 -3.51 -21.06
CA ASN A 119 -6.05 -3.63 -22.40
C ASN A 119 -6.91 -2.41 -22.79
N VAL A 120 -7.48 -1.70 -21.82
CA VAL A 120 -8.19 -0.43 -22.06
C VAL A 120 -7.19 0.68 -22.34
N ASN A 121 -6.14 0.77 -21.52
CA ASN A 121 -5.03 1.70 -21.72
C ASN A 121 -3.79 1.22 -20.94
N SER A 122 -2.66 1.04 -21.63
CA SER A 122 -1.42 0.53 -21.07
C SER A 122 -0.74 1.46 -20.06
N HIS A 123 -1.13 2.73 -20.03
CA HIS A 123 -0.63 3.73 -19.09
C HIS A 123 -1.44 3.78 -17.78
N LEU A 124 -2.53 3.01 -17.69
CA LEU A 124 -3.30 2.92 -16.45
C LEU A 124 -2.65 1.94 -15.49
N LYS A 125 -2.37 2.43 -14.28
CA LYS A 125 -1.88 1.59 -13.19
C LYS A 125 -2.95 1.46 -12.13
N LEU A 126 -3.16 0.23 -11.65
CA LEU A 126 -4.12 -0.05 -10.59
C LEU A 126 -3.37 -0.31 -9.30
N SER A 127 -3.77 0.34 -8.21
CA SER A 127 -3.32 -0.02 -6.86
C SER A 127 -4.52 -0.33 -5.98
N ALA A 128 -4.35 -1.24 -5.04
CA ALA A 128 -5.38 -1.59 -4.07
C ALA A 128 -4.79 -1.67 -2.66
N GLY A 129 -5.51 -1.13 -1.69
CA GLY A 129 -5.24 -1.34 -0.27
C GLY A 129 -6.36 -2.11 0.40
N VAL A 130 -6.03 -3.07 1.25
CA VAL A 130 -6.98 -3.95 1.93
C VAL A 130 -6.86 -3.72 3.44
N SER A 131 -7.99 -3.46 4.10
CA SER A 131 -8.05 -3.32 5.56
C SER A 131 -7.72 -4.63 6.28
N SER A 132 -7.55 -4.57 7.59
CA SER A 132 -7.61 -5.78 8.42
C SER A 132 -9.03 -6.32 8.44
N LEU A 133 -9.17 -7.55 8.93
CA LEU A 133 -10.44 -8.16 9.27
C LEU A 133 -11.23 -7.32 10.28
N PHE A 134 -12.53 -7.10 10.01
CA PHE A 134 -13.44 -6.50 10.99
C PHE A 134 -14.78 -7.21 11.06
N LYS A 135 -15.42 -7.08 12.23
CA LYS A 135 -16.72 -7.69 12.51
C LYS A 135 -17.83 -6.65 12.42
N LYS A 136 -19.06 -7.13 12.29
CA LYS A 136 -20.28 -6.31 12.42
C LYS A 136 -20.24 -5.43 13.68
N GLY A 137 -20.59 -4.15 13.55
CA GLY A 137 -20.54 -3.18 14.65
C GLY A 137 -19.18 -2.52 14.88
N THR A 138 -18.17 -2.82 14.06
CA THR A 138 -16.90 -2.09 14.04
C THR A 138 -17.06 -0.78 13.26
N VAL A 139 -16.36 0.27 13.68
CA VAL A 139 -16.34 1.58 13.00
C VAL A 139 -15.72 1.45 11.61
N PHE A 140 -16.49 1.72 10.55
CA PHE A 140 -16.03 1.59 9.16
C PHE A 140 -14.95 2.60 8.81
N LYS A 141 -14.95 3.76 9.49
CA LYS A 141 -13.89 4.76 9.37
C LYS A 141 -12.50 4.15 9.60
N ARG A 142 -12.39 3.21 10.54
CA ARG A 142 -11.14 2.50 10.81
C ARG A 142 -10.72 1.64 9.61
N ALA A 143 -11.61 0.80 9.09
CA ALA A 143 -11.31 -0.06 7.94
C ALA A 143 -10.94 0.76 6.69
N TYR A 144 -11.59 1.90 6.47
CA TYR A 144 -11.25 2.84 5.42
C TYR A 144 -9.84 3.42 5.59
N GLN A 145 -9.50 3.88 6.78
CA GLN A 145 -8.16 4.38 7.08
C GLN A 145 -7.11 3.29 6.89
N GLU A 146 -7.36 2.07 7.36
CA GLU A 146 -6.45 0.93 7.17
C GLU A 146 -6.21 0.61 5.68
N ALA A 147 -7.29 0.48 4.88
CA ALA A 147 -7.18 0.24 3.45
C ALA A 147 -6.45 1.38 2.73
N TYR A 148 -6.74 2.64 3.08
CA TYR A 148 -6.04 3.80 2.55
C TYR A 148 -4.54 3.75 2.89
N THR A 149 -4.20 3.55 4.17
CA THR A 149 -2.82 3.45 4.64
C THR A 149 -2.06 2.31 3.94
N ALA A 150 -2.67 1.14 3.77
CA ALA A 150 -2.06 0.01 3.08
C ALA A 150 -1.71 0.35 1.63
N LYS A 151 -2.62 1.01 0.92
CA LYS A 151 -2.38 1.45 -0.46
C LYS A 151 -1.25 2.48 -0.53
N GLU A 152 -1.31 3.53 0.28
CA GLU A 152 -0.31 4.62 0.22
C GLU A 152 1.08 4.15 0.63
N MET A 153 1.19 3.39 1.73
CA MET A 153 2.47 2.88 2.21
C MET A 153 3.02 1.78 1.30
N GLY A 154 2.19 0.82 0.90
CA GLY A 154 2.62 -0.30 0.07
C GLY A 154 3.25 0.15 -1.23
N ARG A 155 2.65 1.15 -1.89
CA ARG A 155 3.22 1.75 -3.10
C ARG A 155 4.58 2.38 -2.88
N LYS A 156 4.74 3.16 -1.82
CA LYS A 156 6.02 3.80 -1.47
C LYS A 156 7.10 2.77 -1.14
N ILE A 157 6.77 1.78 -0.33
CA ILE A 157 7.71 0.73 0.11
C ILE A 157 8.14 -0.14 -1.07
N CYS A 158 7.20 -0.56 -1.92
CA CYS A 158 7.47 -1.48 -3.03
C CYS A 158 7.88 -0.78 -4.33
N LYS A 159 7.75 0.55 -4.41
CA LYS A 159 8.01 1.38 -5.60
C LYS A 159 7.31 0.86 -6.86
N LYS A 160 6.11 0.30 -6.69
CA LYS A 160 5.29 -0.23 -7.77
C LYS A 160 3.83 -0.29 -7.34
N GLU A 161 2.94 -0.40 -8.31
CA GLU A 161 1.55 -0.67 -8.05
C GLU A 161 1.29 -2.15 -7.74
N GLY A 162 0.21 -2.39 -7.03
CA GLY A 162 -0.12 -3.72 -6.52
C GLY A 162 -1.29 -3.70 -5.57
N ILE A 163 -1.58 -4.87 -5.02
CA ILE A 163 -2.49 -5.04 -3.90
C ILE A 163 -1.67 -5.12 -2.60
N PHE A 164 -2.07 -4.36 -1.60
CA PHE A 164 -1.35 -4.22 -0.34
C PHE A 164 -2.29 -4.45 0.83
N PHE A 165 -1.90 -5.30 1.76
CA PHE A 165 -2.72 -5.63 2.94
C PHE A 165 -2.21 -4.90 4.17
N TYR A 166 -3.12 -4.29 4.93
CA TYR A 166 -2.77 -3.53 6.14
C TYR A 166 -2.04 -4.40 7.18
N ASP A 167 -2.47 -5.65 7.34
CA ASP A 167 -1.84 -6.59 8.27
C ASP A 167 -0.38 -6.91 7.90
N ASP A 168 -0.01 -6.79 6.62
CA ASP A 168 1.33 -7.06 6.11
C ASP A 168 2.27 -5.85 6.19
N LEU A 169 1.77 -4.67 6.58
CA LEU A 169 2.60 -3.46 6.72
C LEU A 169 3.59 -3.52 7.90
N GLY A 170 3.44 -4.46 8.83
CA GLY A 170 4.37 -4.58 9.97
C GLY A 170 4.52 -3.28 10.75
N ILE A 171 5.77 -2.80 10.93
CA ILE A 171 6.05 -1.54 11.65
C ILE A 171 5.56 -0.30 10.90
N TYR A 172 5.44 -0.37 9.57
CA TYR A 172 5.10 0.80 8.74
C TYR A 172 3.73 1.39 9.12
N LYS A 173 2.77 0.58 9.57
CA LYS A 173 1.44 1.08 9.99
C LYS A 173 1.48 2.02 11.20
N PHE A 174 2.55 1.98 11.98
CA PHE A 174 2.77 2.87 13.12
C PHE A 174 3.59 4.10 12.74
N LEU A 175 4.28 4.06 11.60
CA LEU A 175 4.98 5.22 11.06
C LEU A 175 3.93 6.11 10.39
N ARG A 176 3.76 7.34 10.88
CA ARG A 176 3.10 8.35 10.04
C ARG A 176 3.92 8.50 8.76
N ILE A 177 3.28 8.69 7.61
CA ILE A 177 4.00 9.04 6.37
C ILE A 177 4.82 10.28 6.70
N PRO A 178 6.16 10.17 6.79
CA PRO A 178 6.95 11.25 7.32
C PRO A 178 7.17 12.29 6.22
N ASP A 179 7.33 13.55 6.62
CA ASP A 179 7.79 14.57 5.68
C ASP A 179 9.26 14.30 5.34
N LYS A 180 9.64 14.49 4.07
CA LYS A 180 11.02 14.35 3.62
C LYS A 180 11.95 15.28 4.41
N GLU A 181 11.51 16.51 4.68
CA GLU A 181 12.30 17.46 5.47
C GLU A 181 12.45 17.02 6.92
N GLU A 182 11.39 16.45 7.53
CA GLU A 182 11.41 15.94 8.91
C GLU A 182 12.42 14.79 9.07
N VAL A 183 12.47 13.85 8.12
CA VAL A 183 13.43 12.73 8.15
C VAL A 183 14.86 13.23 7.90
N LEU A 184 15.06 14.15 6.97
CA LEU A 184 16.40 14.62 6.59
C LEU A 184 16.98 15.68 7.55
N GLN A 185 16.19 16.22 8.48
CA GLN A 185 16.71 17.02 9.60
C GLN A 185 17.50 16.18 10.61
N ASP A 186 17.26 14.87 10.63
CA ASP A 186 18.01 13.95 11.47
C ASP A 186 19.43 13.76 10.91
N LYS A 187 20.43 14.26 11.65
CA LYS A 187 21.82 14.30 11.20
C LYS A 187 22.41 12.92 10.97
N ASP A 188 22.06 11.95 11.83
CA ASP A 188 22.66 10.62 11.83
C ASP A 188 22.30 9.88 10.53
N ILE A 189 21.03 9.96 10.11
CA ILE A 189 20.59 9.31 8.88
C ILE A 189 20.84 10.17 7.63
N CYS A 190 20.75 11.50 7.74
CA CYS A 190 20.92 12.41 6.61
C CYS A 190 22.32 12.27 5.97
N CYS A 191 23.39 12.21 6.78
CA CYS A 191 24.74 12.02 6.26
C CYS A 191 24.90 10.70 5.48
N ILE A 192 24.23 9.62 5.92
CA ILE A 192 24.25 8.34 5.21
C ILE A 192 23.47 8.46 3.90
N TYR A 193 22.28 9.07 3.93
CA TYR A 193 21.40 9.24 2.78
C TYR A 193 22.04 10.10 1.68
N GLU A 194 22.60 11.26 2.03
CA GLU A 194 23.26 12.17 1.09
C GLU A 194 24.48 11.51 0.45
N TYR A 195 25.33 10.86 1.25
CA TYR A 195 26.49 10.15 0.72
C TYR A 195 26.07 9.04 -0.25
N ASP A 196 25.04 8.27 0.12
CA ASP A 196 24.54 7.17 -0.70
C ASP A 196 24.01 7.66 -2.05
N ARG A 197 23.27 8.77 -2.04
CA ARG A 197 22.75 9.42 -3.24
C ARG A 197 23.86 9.99 -4.13
N GLU A 198 24.88 10.62 -3.56
CA GLU A 198 25.99 11.21 -4.32
C GLU A 198 26.91 10.16 -4.94
N HIS A 199 27.13 9.04 -4.24
CA HIS A 199 28.13 8.05 -4.62
C HIS A 199 27.54 6.76 -5.19
N ASN A 200 26.21 6.61 -5.22
CA ASN A 200 25.50 5.36 -5.55
C ASN A 200 26.06 4.16 -4.77
N ALA A 201 26.34 4.37 -3.48
CA ALA A 201 27.12 3.43 -2.66
C ALA A 201 26.29 2.21 -2.18
N ASN A 202 24.96 2.25 -2.33
CA ASN A 202 23.95 1.31 -1.82
C ASN A 202 24.08 1.09 -0.30
N LEU A 203 24.34 2.16 0.47
CA LEU A 203 24.49 2.10 1.92
C LEU A 203 23.15 1.84 2.63
N ILE A 204 22.08 2.56 2.26
CA ILE A 204 20.77 2.40 2.90
C ILE A 204 20.23 0.99 2.69
N ASP A 205 20.29 0.47 1.46
CA ASP A 205 19.87 -0.90 1.13
C ASP A 205 20.72 -1.96 1.84
N THR A 206 22.04 -1.72 1.96
CA THR A 206 22.94 -2.62 2.70
C THR A 206 22.62 -2.61 4.19
N LEU A 207 22.31 -1.45 4.76
CA LEU A 207 21.93 -1.32 6.16
C LEU A 207 20.59 -2.01 6.45
N GLU A 208 19.59 -1.83 5.58
CA GLU A 208 18.31 -2.53 5.67
C GLU A 208 18.52 -4.05 5.65
N ALA A 209 19.22 -4.56 4.62
CA ALA A 209 19.45 -5.98 4.47
C ALA A 209 20.27 -6.57 5.63
N PHE A 210 21.17 -5.79 6.22
CA PHE A 210 21.94 -6.18 7.38
C PHE A 210 21.05 -6.33 8.63
N MET A 211 20.16 -5.37 8.88
CA MET A 211 19.19 -5.43 9.97
C MET A 211 18.21 -6.60 9.78
N ASP A 212 17.68 -6.77 8.57
CA ASP A 212 16.76 -7.86 8.19
C ASP A 212 17.42 -9.25 8.28
N SER A 213 18.74 -9.31 8.28
CA SER A 213 19.52 -10.56 8.40
C SER A 213 20.10 -10.74 9.80
N ASN A 214 19.56 -10.04 10.81
CA ASN A 214 20.03 -10.09 12.19
C ASN A 214 21.54 -9.85 12.32
N GLY A 215 22.10 -8.97 11.49
CA GLY A 215 23.52 -8.64 11.47
C GLY A 215 24.44 -9.68 10.82
N ARG A 216 23.90 -10.68 10.13
CA ARG A 216 24.69 -11.73 9.48
C ARG A 216 25.20 -11.27 8.13
N ILE A 217 26.52 -11.05 8.02
CA ILE A 217 27.18 -10.54 6.80
C ILE A 217 26.94 -11.43 5.58
N LYS A 218 27.04 -12.76 5.73
CA LYS A 218 26.85 -13.70 4.60
C LYS A 218 25.43 -13.67 4.04
N GLU A 219 24.43 -13.53 4.90
CA GLU A 219 23.02 -13.43 4.50
C GLU A 219 22.74 -12.06 3.87
N THR A 220 23.28 -10.99 4.46
CA THR A 220 23.23 -9.63 3.91
C THR A 220 23.80 -9.59 2.49
N ALA A 221 25.00 -10.14 2.30
CA ALA A 221 25.70 -10.23 1.02
C ALA A 221 24.85 -10.91 -0.07
N ARG A 222 24.12 -11.97 0.30
CA ARG A 222 23.17 -12.63 -0.62
C ARG A 222 22.00 -11.74 -0.97
N LYS A 223 21.40 -11.04 0.00
CA LYS A 223 20.24 -10.15 -0.22
C LYS A 223 20.58 -8.95 -1.11
N VAL A 224 21.75 -8.36 -0.97
CA VAL A 224 22.18 -7.19 -1.76
C VAL A 224 23.07 -7.54 -2.95
N PHE A 225 23.17 -8.84 -3.30
CA PHE A 225 23.97 -9.34 -4.41
C PHE A 225 25.41 -8.82 -4.45
N ALA A 226 26.07 -8.77 -3.27
CA ALA A 226 27.42 -8.26 -3.12
C ALA A 226 28.34 -9.29 -2.47
N HIS A 227 29.65 -9.14 -2.65
CA HIS A 227 30.62 -9.95 -1.92
C HIS A 227 30.61 -9.58 -0.42
N PRO A 228 30.82 -10.52 0.53
CA PRO A 228 30.89 -10.22 1.96
C PRO A 228 31.87 -9.10 2.34
N ASN A 229 32.97 -8.95 1.60
CA ASN A 229 33.93 -7.85 1.82
C ASN A 229 33.35 -6.49 1.45
N THR A 230 32.55 -6.41 0.37
CA THR A 230 31.85 -5.19 -0.01
C THR A 230 30.83 -4.78 1.06
N VAL A 231 30.10 -5.76 1.62
CA VAL A 231 29.20 -5.49 2.76
C VAL A 231 29.97 -4.94 3.96
N LYS A 232 31.10 -5.56 4.33
CA LYS A 232 31.95 -5.06 5.42
C LYS A 232 32.43 -3.63 5.17
N TYR A 233 32.86 -3.33 3.95
CA TYR A 233 33.27 -1.99 3.55
C TYR A 233 32.12 -0.98 3.70
N ARG A 234 30.94 -1.29 3.14
CA ARG A 234 29.75 -0.41 3.24
C ARG A 234 29.33 -0.18 4.70
N LEU A 235 29.33 -1.22 5.53
CA LEU A 235 29.05 -1.10 6.97
C LEU A 235 30.10 -0.27 7.71
N SER A 236 31.38 -0.38 7.33
CA SER A 236 32.43 0.49 7.86
C SER A 236 32.19 1.94 7.49
N LYS A 237 31.78 2.21 6.24
CA LYS A 237 31.48 3.56 5.77
C LYS A 237 30.25 4.15 6.47
N ILE A 238 29.22 3.33 6.69
CA ILE A 238 28.03 3.74 7.47
C ILE A 238 28.43 4.17 8.88
N ARG A 239 29.28 3.40 9.58
CA ARG A 239 29.77 3.78 10.92
C ARG A 239 30.59 5.07 10.91
N GLU A 240 31.41 5.28 9.88
CA GLU A 240 32.18 6.50 9.70
C GLU A 240 31.26 7.72 9.53
N LEU A 241 30.23 7.61 8.68
CA LEU A 241 29.27 8.68 8.41
C LEU A 241 28.36 8.98 9.61
N ALA A 242 27.92 7.93 10.31
CA ALA A 242 27.12 8.04 11.52
C ALA A 242 27.91 8.62 12.71
N GLY A 243 29.24 8.55 12.68
CA GLY A 243 30.11 8.95 13.80
C GLY A 243 30.03 8.05 15.03
N GLU A 244 29.27 6.96 14.98
CA GLU A 244 29.06 6.01 16.07
C GLU A 244 28.91 4.56 15.58
N ASP A 245 29.03 3.60 16.50
CA ASP A 245 28.69 2.21 16.19
C ASP A 245 27.18 1.99 16.31
N ILE A 246 26.52 1.96 15.16
CA ILE A 246 25.07 1.77 14.98
C ILE A 246 24.53 0.45 15.59
N LEU A 247 25.39 -0.48 15.99
CA LEU A 247 25.03 -1.76 16.63
C LEU A 247 25.33 -1.81 18.13
N ARG A 248 25.86 -0.73 18.72
CA ARG A 248 26.40 -0.73 20.07
C ARG A 248 25.36 -1.04 21.14
N ASN A 249 24.14 -0.51 20.99
CA ASN A 249 23.02 -0.80 21.88
C ASN A 249 21.72 -1.03 21.09
N GLU A 250 20.75 -1.65 21.76
CA GLU A 250 19.48 -2.03 21.14
C GLU A 250 18.67 -0.82 20.68
N ASP A 251 18.69 0.27 21.45
CA ASP A 251 17.97 1.51 21.12
C ASP A 251 18.49 2.16 19.84
N LYS A 252 19.81 2.30 19.68
CA LYS A 252 20.41 2.84 18.45
C LYS A 252 20.16 1.92 17.27
N ARG A 253 20.29 0.60 17.45
CA ARG A 253 19.98 -0.37 16.40
C ARG A 253 18.53 -0.22 15.93
N LEU A 254 17.57 -0.10 16.85
CA LEU A 254 16.16 0.11 16.53
C LEU A 254 15.96 1.46 15.82
N TYR A 255 16.56 2.53 16.33
CA TYR A 255 16.49 3.86 15.76
C TYR A 255 16.96 3.88 14.30
N TYR A 256 18.16 3.38 13.99
CA TYR A 256 18.65 3.33 12.61
C TYR A 256 17.76 2.46 11.72
N TYR A 257 17.21 1.38 12.26
CA TYR A 257 16.33 0.51 11.48
C TYR A 257 15.00 1.22 11.14
N VAL A 258 14.43 1.97 12.07
CA VAL A 258 13.25 2.81 11.84
C VAL A 258 13.57 3.94 10.84
N MET A 259 14.73 4.60 10.97
CA MET A 259 15.15 5.66 10.05
C MET A 259 15.37 5.15 8.63
N VAL A 260 15.96 3.96 8.45
CA VAL A 260 16.04 3.30 7.15
C VAL A 260 14.65 3.02 6.58
N LYS A 261 13.71 2.52 7.39
CA LYS A 261 12.33 2.32 6.94
C LYS A 261 11.65 3.65 6.58
N ALA A 262 11.90 4.73 7.32
CA ALA A 262 11.37 6.06 7.05
C ALA A 262 11.91 6.63 5.72
N ILE A 263 13.20 6.45 5.44
CA ILE A 263 13.81 6.84 4.16
C ILE A 263 13.08 6.22 2.97
N LYS A 264 12.68 4.95 3.06
CA LYS A 264 11.93 4.30 1.97
C LYS A 264 10.55 4.91 1.72
N LEU A 265 9.98 5.63 2.68
CA LEU A 265 8.69 6.31 2.52
C LEU A 265 8.82 7.71 1.89
N ILE A 266 10.03 8.26 1.81
CA ILE A 266 10.32 9.60 1.27
C ILE A 266 11.20 9.57 0.00
N SER A 267 11.71 8.40 -0.35
CA SER A 267 12.57 8.20 -1.52
C SER A 267 11.71 7.95 -2.75
N ASP A 268 11.78 8.88 -3.70
CA ASP A 268 11.15 8.78 -5.02
C ASP A 268 11.69 7.59 -5.85
#